data_AF-A0A7D9JJY0-F1
#
_entry.id   AF-A0A7D9JJY0-F1
#
_cell.length_a   1.000
_cell.length_b   1.000
_cell.length_c   1.000
_cell.angle_alpha   90.00
_cell.angle_beta   90.00
_cell.angle_gamma   90.00
#
_symmetry.space_group_name_H-M   'P 1'
#
loop_
_entity.id
_entity.type
_entity.pdbx_description
1 polymer ?
#
loop_
_entity_poly.entity_id
_entity_poly.type
_entity_poly.pdbx_seq_one_letter_code
_entity_poly.pdbx_strand_id
1 'polypeptide(L)'
;MAFNTKQSLHYGHKQIHETTDEGHSYCSSAKAKLHHAGILISRTMQEFLLNYRATPHTTTQVAPATLMFGRNTRTRLPQTDTKTGKNALDHSVEQRDKEQRQRMKEYADRRRQNEEEMEDNDEREEQRDIRDNENNNNHNRDKQQNLERQYPRRERRRPNYYH
;
A
#
# COMPACT_ATOMS: atom_id res chain seq x y z
N MET A 1 72.70 -23.30 52.07
CA MET A 1 71.77 -22.56 51.17
C MET A 1 70.47 -22.36 51.94
N ALA A 2 69.76 -21.24 52.00
CA ALA A 2 69.99 -19.83 51.74
C ALA A 2 68.72 -19.12 52.29
N PHE A 3 68.90 -17.97 52.95
CA PHE A 3 67.93 -16.88 53.19
C PHE A 3 66.56 -17.12 53.87
N ASN A 4 66.49 -16.59 55.11
CA ASN A 4 65.33 -15.86 55.65
C ASN A 4 64.77 -14.86 54.63
N THR A 5 63.45 -14.61 54.63
CA THR A 5 62.88 -13.24 54.81
C THR A 5 61.34 -13.23 54.84
N LYS A 6 60.79 -12.61 55.89
CA LYS A 6 59.74 -11.56 55.92
C LYS A 6 58.59 -11.69 54.88
N GLN A 7 57.32 -11.53 55.23
CA GLN A 7 56.74 -10.27 55.72
C GLN A 7 55.34 -10.47 56.31
N SER A 8 55.05 -9.67 57.34
CA SER A 8 53.72 -9.34 57.85
C SER A 8 52.95 -8.49 56.82
N LEU A 9 51.65 -8.74 56.66
CA LEU A 9 50.66 -7.74 56.24
C LEU A 9 49.40 -8.03 57.07
N HIS A 10 49.15 -7.28 58.15
CA HIS A 10 48.44 -5.99 58.19
C HIS A 10 47.04 -6.01 57.55
N TYR A 11 46.09 -5.52 58.34
CA TYR A 11 44.65 -5.49 58.16
C TYR A 11 44.17 -4.60 56.99
N GLY A 12 43.10 -5.07 56.32
CA GLY A 12 41.95 -4.28 55.89
C GLY A 12 42.03 -3.48 54.58
N HIS A 13 41.16 -3.81 53.61
CA HIS A 13 40.51 -2.79 52.76
C HIS A 13 39.25 -3.34 52.06
N LYS A 14 38.22 -2.49 51.99
CA LYS A 14 36.84 -2.75 51.54
C LYS A 14 36.74 -3.01 50.03
N GLN A 15 35.72 -3.76 49.60
CA GLN A 15 35.03 -3.52 48.33
C GLN A 15 33.53 -3.63 48.56
N ILE A 16 32.85 -2.54 48.23
CA ILE A 16 31.40 -2.34 48.24
C ILE A 16 30.95 -2.76 46.84
N HIS A 17 29.91 -3.57 46.71
CA HIS A 17 29.13 -3.58 45.47
C HIS A 17 27.65 -3.52 45.82
N GLU A 18 27.04 -2.47 45.30
CA GLU A 18 25.70 -1.95 45.56
C GLU A 18 24.65 -3.01 45.21
N THR A 19 23.87 -3.47 46.19
CA THR A 19 22.57 -4.09 45.92
C THR A 19 21.58 -2.94 45.76
N THR A 20 21.19 -2.70 44.52
CA THR A 20 20.22 -1.68 44.15
C THR A 20 18.87 -1.90 44.83
N ASP A 21 18.38 -0.78 45.37
CA ASP A 21 17.09 -0.49 45.98
C ASP A 21 15.89 -1.01 45.18
N GLU A 22 15.22 -2.04 45.68
CA GLU A 22 13.87 -2.45 45.30
C GLU A 22 12.88 -1.55 46.05
N GLY A 23 12.51 -0.41 45.43
CA GLY A 23 11.66 0.59 46.08
C GLY A 23 10.78 1.37 45.12
N HIS A 24 9.93 0.70 44.35
CA HIS A 24 8.85 1.36 43.60
C HIS A 24 7.81 1.95 44.58
N SER A 25 7.80 3.28 44.75
CA SER A 25 6.73 4.00 45.47
C SER A 25 6.02 5.00 44.57
N TYR A 26 4.69 4.98 44.65
CA TYR A 26 3.72 5.41 43.65
C TYR A 26 3.47 6.94 43.60
N CYS A 27 3.07 7.39 42.40
CA CYS A 27 2.09 8.45 42.13
C CYS A 27 2.53 9.93 42.18
N SER A 28 3.10 10.42 41.07
CA SER A 28 2.84 11.79 40.57
C SER A 28 1.72 11.73 39.52
N SER A 29 0.49 11.58 40.00
CA SER A 29 -0.74 11.63 39.22
C SER A 29 -0.85 12.95 38.44
N ALA A 30 -1.31 12.83 37.18
CA ALA A 30 -1.90 13.87 36.32
C ALA A 30 -1.07 14.51 35.19
N LYS A 31 0.23 14.18 34.98
CA LYS A 31 0.94 14.47 33.70
C LYS A 31 1.32 13.24 32.86
N ALA A 32 1.35 12.05 33.47
CA ALA A 32 1.84 10.83 32.81
C ALA A 32 0.87 10.22 31.78
N LYS A 33 -0.44 10.51 31.84
CA LYS A 33 -1.43 9.92 30.93
C LYS A 33 -1.34 10.44 29.49
N LEU A 34 -0.75 11.63 29.28
CA LEU A 34 -0.58 12.23 27.95
C LEU A 34 0.78 11.92 27.31
N HIS A 35 1.80 11.60 28.11
CA HIS A 35 3.13 11.26 27.61
C HIS A 35 3.30 9.77 27.27
N HIS A 36 2.51 8.88 27.89
CA HIS A 36 2.63 7.43 27.62
C HIS A 36 2.24 7.06 26.19
N ALA A 37 1.14 7.58 25.66
CA ALA A 37 0.74 7.27 24.28
C ALA A 37 1.79 7.76 23.26
N GLY A 38 2.31 8.98 23.44
CA GLY A 38 3.35 9.53 22.56
C GLY A 38 4.71 8.83 22.69
N ILE A 39 5.14 8.49 23.91
CA ILE A 39 6.38 7.74 24.15
C ILE A 39 6.25 6.31 23.62
N LEU A 40 5.11 5.65 23.82
CA LEU A 40 4.89 4.27 23.36
C LEU A 40 4.89 4.21 21.84
N ILE A 41 4.23 5.14 21.14
CA ILE A 41 4.26 5.22 19.67
C ILE A 41 5.70 5.46 19.17
N SER A 42 6.46 6.36 19.82
CA SER A 42 7.86 6.62 19.46
C SER A 42 8.72 5.36 19.63
N ARG A 43 8.55 4.64 20.74
CA ARG A 43 9.30 3.42 21.03
C ARG A 43 8.93 2.28 20.08
N THR A 44 7.65 2.00 19.88
CA THR A 44 7.21 0.94 18.96
C THR A 44 7.59 1.24 17.52
N MET A 45 7.57 2.52 17.12
CA MET A 45 8.07 2.95 15.82
C MET A 45 9.57 2.70 15.68
N GLN A 46 10.37 3.02 16.70
CA GLN A 46 11.82 2.78 16.67
C GLN A 46 12.14 1.28 16.57
N GLU A 47 11.42 0.43 17.32
CA GLU A 47 11.55 -1.03 17.28
C GLU A 47 11.16 -1.57 15.89
N PHE A 48 10.04 -1.09 15.32
CA PHE A 48 9.63 -1.43 13.96
C PHE A 48 10.68 -1.04 12.93
N LEU A 49 11.18 0.20 12.96
CA LEU A 49 12.16 0.71 12.01
C LEU A 49 13.48 -0.05 12.10
N LEU A 50 13.90 -0.44 13.31
CA LEU A 50 15.11 -1.24 13.52
C LEU A 50 14.98 -2.62 12.87
N ASN A 51 13.84 -3.29 13.08
CA ASN A 51 13.56 -4.58 12.46
C ASN A 51 13.48 -4.46 10.94
N TYR A 52 12.71 -3.50 10.44
CA TYR A 52 12.55 -3.24 9.01
C TYR A 52 13.91 -3.01 8.31
N ARG A 53 14.81 -2.26 8.93
CA ARG A 53 16.16 -2.01 8.42
C ARG A 53 17.05 -3.24 8.36
N ALA A 54 16.79 -4.26 9.19
CA ALA A 54 17.56 -5.50 9.28
C ALA A 54 16.97 -6.63 8.42
N THR A 55 15.69 -6.55 8.06
CA THR A 55 15.00 -7.57 7.24
C THR A 55 15.11 -7.26 5.75
N PRO A 56 15.31 -8.27 4.89
CA PRO A 56 15.20 -8.11 3.43
C PRO A 56 13.86 -7.48 3.03
N HIS A 57 13.91 -6.45 2.18
CA HIS A 57 12.70 -5.79 1.66
C HIS A 57 12.04 -6.63 0.57
N THR A 58 10.70 -6.62 0.47
CA THR A 58 9.92 -7.49 -0.43
C THR A 58 10.27 -7.31 -1.91
N THR A 59 10.47 -6.07 -2.36
CA THR A 59 10.80 -5.76 -3.76
C THR A 59 12.26 -6.09 -4.09
N THR A 60 13.20 -5.60 -3.28
CA THR A 60 14.63 -5.64 -3.61
C THR A 60 15.33 -6.87 -3.08
N GLN A 61 14.72 -7.59 -2.14
CA GLN A 61 15.27 -8.74 -1.41
C GLN A 61 16.56 -8.41 -0.64
N VAL A 62 16.81 -7.12 -0.43
CA VAL A 62 17.97 -6.60 0.30
C VAL A 62 17.48 -5.74 1.45
N ALA A 63 18.15 -5.82 2.59
CA ALA A 63 17.78 -5.03 3.77
C ALA A 63 17.97 -3.53 3.50
N PRO A 64 17.04 -2.64 3.92
CA PRO A 64 17.15 -1.20 3.70
C PRO A 64 18.45 -0.58 4.23
N ALA A 65 18.94 -1.03 5.38
CA ALA A 65 20.22 -0.53 5.91
C ALA A 65 21.40 -0.90 5.02
N THR A 66 21.35 -2.08 4.38
CA THR A 66 22.39 -2.51 3.45
C THR A 66 22.40 -1.64 2.20
N LEU A 67 21.24 -1.23 1.70
CA LEU A 67 21.14 -0.30 0.56
C LEU A 67 21.67 1.10 0.92
N MET A 68 21.32 1.61 2.09
CA MET A 68 21.72 2.97 2.51
C MET A 68 23.21 3.07 2.90
N PHE A 69 23.72 2.09 3.63
CA PHE A 69 25.06 2.15 4.23
C PHE A 69 26.08 1.25 3.52
N GLY A 70 25.66 0.45 2.55
CA GLY A 70 26.53 -0.47 1.81
C GLY A 70 27.18 -1.55 2.68
N ARG A 71 26.59 -1.85 3.86
CA ARG A 71 27.05 -2.84 4.84
C ARG A 71 25.87 -3.47 5.56
N ASN A 72 26.02 -4.71 6.01
CA ASN A 72 25.00 -5.35 6.85
C ASN A 72 24.92 -4.69 8.23
N THR A 73 23.70 -4.50 8.73
CA THR A 73 23.44 -4.06 10.11
C THR A 73 23.76 -5.18 11.08
N ARG A 74 24.58 -4.86 12.09
CA ARG A 74 24.99 -5.80 13.14
C ARG A 74 23.80 -6.08 14.04
N THR A 75 23.25 -7.29 13.96
CA THR A 75 22.17 -7.74 14.84
C THR A 75 22.75 -8.52 16.03
N ARG A 76 21.90 -8.95 16.98
CA ARG A 76 22.32 -9.79 18.11
C ARG A 76 22.76 -11.20 17.69
N LEU A 77 22.52 -11.58 16.43
CA LEU A 77 22.93 -12.86 15.88
C LEU A 77 24.32 -12.74 15.24
N PRO A 78 25.20 -13.74 15.40
CA PRO A 78 26.46 -13.78 14.66
C PRO A 78 26.16 -13.91 13.17
N GLN A 79 26.58 -12.92 12.38
CA GLN A 79 26.46 -12.95 10.92
C GLN A 79 27.76 -13.50 10.32
N THR A 80 27.63 -14.42 9.36
CA THR A 80 28.74 -14.82 8.49
C THR A 80 28.96 -13.74 7.45
N ASP A 81 30.20 -13.26 7.30
CA ASP A 81 30.55 -12.23 6.32
C ASP A 81 30.36 -12.74 4.87
N THR A 82 29.16 -12.58 4.32
CA THR A 82 28.94 -12.74 2.89
C THR A 82 29.48 -11.50 2.20
N LYS A 83 30.74 -11.56 1.72
CA LYS A 83 31.35 -10.52 0.89
C LYS A 83 30.71 -10.52 -0.50
N THR A 84 29.44 -10.14 -0.60
CA THR A 84 28.82 -9.86 -1.89
C THR A 84 29.38 -8.52 -2.36
N GLY A 85 30.18 -8.51 -3.43
CA GLY A 85 30.75 -7.29 -3.98
C GLY A 85 29.65 -6.27 -4.28
N LYS A 86 29.85 -5.00 -3.88
CA LYS A 86 28.87 -3.91 -4.00
C LYS A 86 28.22 -3.86 -5.41
N ASN A 87 29.01 -4.07 -6.45
CA ASN A 87 28.58 -3.97 -7.84
C ASN A 87 27.57 -5.06 -8.27
N ALA A 88 27.71 -6.28 -7.75
CA ALA A 88 26.79 -7.38 -8.10
C ALA A 88 25.44 -7.26 -7.36
N LEU A 89 25.48 -6.77 -6.11
CA LEU A 89 24.28 -6.47 -5.34
C LEU A 89 23.45 -5.38 -6.03
N ASP A 90 24.11 -4.30 -6.45
CA ASP A 90 23.49 -3.11 -7.03
C ASP A 90 22.71 -3.44 -8.31
N HIS A 91 23.32 -4.15 -9.27
CA HIS A 91 22.64 -4.57 -10.49
C HIS A 91 21.42 -5.45 -10.21
N SER A 92 21.52 -6.37 -9.25
CA SER A 92 20.38 -7.24 -8.89
C SER A 92 19.21 -6.46 -8.29
N VAL A 93 19.50 -5.42 -7.51
CA VAL A 93 18.50 -4.56 -6.87
C VAL A 93 17.81 -3.70 -7.91
N GLU A 94 18.59 -3.07 -8.80
CA GLU A 94 18.04 -2.28 -9.91
C GLU A 94 17.14 -3.11 -10.82
N GLN A 95 17.56 -4.32 -11.17
CA GLN A 95 16.77 -5.20 -12.04
C GLN A 95 15.41 -5.52 -11.39
N ARG A 96 15.40 -5.93 -10.12
CA ARG A 96 14.15 -6.21 -9.40
C ARG A 96 13.25 -4.97 -9.27
N ASP A 97 13.83 -3.81 -9.01
CA ASP A 97 13.07 -2.55 -8.92
C ASP A 97 12.43 -2.20 -10.28
N LYS A 98 13.20 -2.30 -11.37
CA LYS A 98 12.71 -2.11 -12.74
C LYS A 98 11.58 -3.08 -13.08
N GLU A 99 11.75 -4.35 -12.77
CA GLU A 99 10.72 -5.38 -12.98
C GLU A 99 9.42 -5.06 -12.21
N GLN A 100 9.52 -4.66 -10.94
CA GLN A 100 8.32 -4.31 -10.14
C GLN A 100 7.63 -3.06 -10.66
N ARG A 101 8.38 -2.01 -11.03
CA ARG A 101 7.80 -0.81 -11.66
C ARG A 101 7.09 -1.15 -12.97
N GLN A 102 7.70 -2.00 -13.79
CA GLN A 102 7.10 -2.44 -15.05
C GLN A 102 5.80 -3.21 -14.82
N ARG A 103 5.77 -4.14 -13.86
CA ARG A 103 4.55 -4.87 -13.47
C ARG A 103 3.44 -3.93 -12.99
N MET A 104 3.79 -2.94 -12.16
CA MET A 104 2.82 -1.93 -11.69
C MET A 104 2.26 -1.10 -12.85
N LYS A 105 3.12 -0.72 -13.80
CA LYS A 105 2.71 -0.01 -15.01
C LYS A 105 1.74 -0.85 -15.84
N GLU A 106 2.10 -2.09 -16.17
CA GLU A 106 1.27 -3.01 -16.93
C GLU A 106 -0.08 -3.28 -16.26
N TYR A 107 -0.08 -3.41 -14.93
CA TYR A 107 -1.32 -3.54 -14.17
C TYR A 107 -2.21 -2.31 -14.30
N ALA A 108 -1.64 -1.11 -14.17
CA ALA A 108 -2.38 0.14 -14.30
C ALA A 108 -2.91 0.36 -15.73
N ASP A 109 -2.10 0.04 -16.73
CA ASP A 109 -2.46 0.20 -18.14
C ASP A 109 -3.55 -0.81 -18.53
N ARG A 110 -3.43 -2.08 -18.13
CA ARG A 110 -4.48 -3.09 -18.35
C ARG A 110 -5.78 -2.72 -17.65
N ARG A 111 -5.71 -2.17 -16.43
CA ARG A 111 -6.90 -1.71 -15.73
C ARG A 111 -7.60 -0.58 -16.49
N ARG A 112 -6.85 0.41 -17.00
CA ARG A 112 -7.40 1.49 -17.84
C ARG A 112 -8.03 0.97 -19.13
N GLN A 113 -7.33 0.07 -19.84
CA GLN A 113 -7.85 -0.55 -21.06
C GLN A 113 -9.16 -1.29 -20.82
N ASN A 114 -9.26 -2.04 -19.72
CA ASN A 114 -10.50 -2.72 -19.37
C ASN A 114 -11.63 -1.73 -19.05
N GLU A 115 -11.32 -0.61 -18.39
CA GLU A 115 -12.31 0.43 -18.09
C GLU A 115 -12.81 1.09 -19.39
N GLU A 116 -11.91 1.43 -20.32
CA GLU A 116 -12.24 1.98 -21.64
C GLU A 116 -13.06 1.00 -22.50
N GLU A 117 -12.70 -0.29 -22.52
CA GLU A 117 -13.44 -1.31 -23.29
C GLU A 117 -14.87 -1.51 -22.80
N MET A 118 -15.10 -1.36 -21.48
CA MET A 118 -16.45 -1.45 -20.91
C MET A 118 -17.29 -0.23 -21.32
N GLU A 119 -16.72 0.97 -21.24
CA GLU A 119 -17.37 2.22 -21.69
C GLU A 119 -17.74 2.15 -23.18
N ASP A 120 -16.82 1.70 -24.03
CA ASP A 120 -17.05 1.45 -25.46
C ASP A 120 -18.18 0.45 -25.73
N ASN A 121 -18.29 -0.60 -24.92
CA ASN A 121 -19.33 -1.62 -25.07
C ASN A 121 -20.69 -1.09 -24.65
N ASP A 122 -20.76 -0.36 -23.53
CA ASP A 122 -21.98 0.27 -23.04
C ASP A 122 -22.51 1.28 -24.08
N GLU A 123 -21.64 2.13 -24.65
CA GLU A 123 -22.02 3.07 -25.72
C GLU A 123 -22.54 2.36 -26.99
N ARG A 124 -21.95 1.20 -27.33
CA ARG A 124 -22.40 0.40 -28.48
C ARG A 124 -23.76 -0.24 -28.24
N GLU A 125 -24.06 -0.64 -27.02
CA GLU A 125 -25.38 -1.17 -26.64
C GLU A 125 -26.45 -0.08 -26.72
N GLU A 126 -26.17 1.12 -26.18
CA GLU A 126 -27.10 2.25 -26.30
C GLU A 126 -27.41 2.60 -27.76
N GLN A 127 -26.40 2.60 -28.64
CA GLN A 127 -26.60 2.84 -30.07
C GLN A 127 -27.40 1.73 -30.79
N ARG A 128 -27.38 0.48 -30.27
CA ARG A 128 -28.22 -0.60 -30.78
C ARG A 128 -29.67 -0.39 -30.35
N ASP A 129 -29.90 -0.08 -29.08
CA ASP A 129 -31.24 0.16 -28.54
C ASP A 129 -31.93 1.35 -29.22
N ILE A 130 -31.20 2.44 -29.47
CA ILE A 130 -31.71 3.60 -30.22
C ILE A 130 -32.14 3.18 -31.63
N ARG A 131 -31.30 2.42 -32.36
CA ARG A 131 -31.64 1.94 -33.71
C ARG A 131 -32.87 1.05 -33.72
N ASP A 132 -32.98 0.14 -32.76
CA ASP A 132 -34.12 -0.77 -32.68
C ASP A 132 -35.42 -0.04 -32.33
N ASN A 133 -35.35 0.98 -31.48
CA ASN A 133 -36.46 1.87 -31.18
C ASN A 133 -36.89 2.70 -32.41
N GLU A 134 -35.95 3.28 -33.14
CA GLU A 134 -36.23 4.01 -34.38
C GLU A 134 -36.89 3.11 -35.44
N ASN A 135 -36.38 1.90 -35.63
CA ASN A 135 -36.96 0.92 -36.54
C ASN A 135 -38.40 0.55 -36.16
N ASN A 136 -38.68 0.33 -34.87
CA ASN A 136 -40.03 0.06 -34.38
C ASN A 136 -40.98 1.24 -34.58
N ASN A 137 -40.52 2.46 -34.34
CA ASN A 137 -41.30 3.67 -34.55
C ASN A 137 -41.64 3.87 -36.03
N ASN A 138 -40.69 3.63 -36.93
CA ASN A 138 -40.90 3.69 -38.37
C ASN A 138 -41.92 2.64 -38.83
N HIS A 139 -41.80 1.39 -38.37
CA HIS A 139 -42.76 0.33 -38.68
C HIS A 139 -44.18 0.66 -38.22
N ASN A 140 -44.33 1.25 -37.03
CA ASN A 140 -45.63 1.68 -36.53
C ASN A 140 -46.21 2.86 -37.32
N ARG A 141 -45.36 3.81 -37.72
CA ARG A 141 -45.75 4.94 -38.57
C ARG A 141 -46.21 4.48 -39.95
N ASP A 142 -45.51 3.54 -40.56
CA ASP A 142 -45.86 2.98 -41.87
C ASP A 142 -47.19 2.22 -41.83
N LYS A 143 -47.42 1.46 -40.75
CA LYS A 143 -48.73 0.84 -40.49
C LYS A 143 -49.85 1.87 -40.39
N GLN A 144 -49.64 2.97 -39.65
CA GLN A 144 -50.64 4.04 -39.54
C GLN A 144 -50.93 4.69 -40.90
N GLN A 145 -49.91 5.02 -41.68
CA GLN A 145 -50.10 5.61 -43.02
C GLN A 145 -50.84 4.65 -43.97
N ASN A 146 -50.54 3.35 -43.92
CA ASN A 146 -51.26 2.36 -44.73
C ASN A 146 -52.73 2.22 -44.31
N LEU A 147 -53.03 2.28 -43.01
CA LEU A 147 -54.40 2.32 -42.52
C LEU A 147 -55.14 3.59 -42.98
N GLU A 148 -54.50 4.75 -42.95
CA GLU A 148 -55.07 6.01 -43.43
C GLU A 148 -55.30 6.01 -44.95
N ARG A 149 -54.42 5.35 -45.72
CA ARG A 149 -54.64 5.13 -47.16
C ARG A 149 -55.81 4.19 -47.44
N GLN A 150 -55.96 3.12 -46.65
CA GLN A 150 -57.05 2.15 -46.82
C GLN A 150 -58.41 2.74 -46.39
N TYR A 151 -58.42 3.61 -45.38
CA TYR A 151 -59.61 4.27 -44.85
C TYR A 151 -59.38 5.78 -44.73
N PRO A 152 -59.45 6.53 -45.84
CA PRO A 152 -59.24 7.97 -45.79
C PRO A 152 -60.31 8.62 -44.91
N ARG A 153 -59.87 9.42 -43.94
CA ARG A 153 -60.75 10.20 -43.05
C ARG A 153 -61.68 11.02 -43.93
N ARG A 154 -62.98 10.71 -43.90
CA ARG A 154 -63.99 11.56 -44.54
C ARG A 154 -63.89 12.94 -43.89
N GLU A 155 -63.46 13.94 -44.66
CA GLU A 155 -63.51 15.32 -44.23
C GLU A 155 -64.94 15.61 -43.80
N ARG A 156 -65.13 15.94 -42.52
CA ARG A 156 -66.42 16.39 -42.04
C ARG A 156 -66.68 17.70 -42.77
N ARG A 157 -67.49 17.64 -43.84
CA ARG A 157 -68.05 18.84 -44.46
C ARG A 157 -68.68 19.65 -43.32
N ARG A 158 -68.02 20.76 -42.97
CA ARG A 158 -68.54 21.68 -41.96
C ARG A 158 -69.93 22.10 -42.44
N PRO A 159 -71.00 21.90 -41.65
CA PRO A 159 -72.34 22.26 -42.09
C PRO A 159 -72.35 23.76 -42.38
N ASN A 160 -72.74 24.14 -43.60
CA ASN A 160 -72.85 25.54 -43.95
C ASN A 160 -74.16 26.09 -43.35
N TYR A 161 -74.04 26.77 -42.20
CA TYR A 161 -75.16 27.42 -41.53
C TYR A 161 -75.33 28.83 -42.08
N TYR A 162 -75.95 28.95 -43.25
CA TYR A 162 -76.59 30.20 -43.64
C TYR A 162 -77.95 29.87 -44.27
N HIS A 163 -79.00 30.43 -43.65
CA HIS A 163 -80.40 30.42 -44.06
C HIS A 163 -80.65 31.46 -45.15
#